data_AF-A0A4U3MFL8-F1
#
_entry.id   AF-A0A4U3MFL8-F1
#
_cell.length_a   1.000
_cell.length_b   1.000
_cell.length_c   1.000
_cell.angle_alpha   90.00
_cell.angle_beta   90.00
_cell.angle_gamma   90.00
#
_symmetry.space_group_name_H-M   'P 1'
#
loop_
_entity.id
_entity.type
_entity.pdbx_description
1 polymer ?
#
loop_
_entity_poly.entity_id
_entity_poly.type
_entity_poly.pdbx_seq_one_letter_code
_entity_poly.pdbx_strand_id
1 'polypeptide(L)'
;MKRSMPWAILLLIAACTSAPLTAPAPCPETWTGKAPEETTVDGAADMLVPGTPAGALMCAYPGDNMTDGEALGGQRRLTADQTTRMASDLNRLPAGTGSGACTLAGGPETNYLVRVDYAGGERVWLTTGDEVNSCTDTANGSFTTDAYLGEEMTVAYRTGKWTTPQREDPCHRSLGRRGQEFDMVPGRPVGVLVCGEDSQRDHGRDVALALADDLNAIPARPGRGSCTGTSTETYHLQFRYSEGPGVGVTVRVGCRPPVHNGSLDGTGEFPRLKALSQGG
;
A
#
# COMPACT_ATOMS: atom_id res chain seq x y z
N MET A 1 -44.84 21.52 66.64
CA MET A 1 -44.46 21.93 65.27
C MET A 1 -43.25 21.12 64.82
N LYS A 2 -43.38 20.49 63.63
CA LYS A 2 -42.37 19.96 62.70
C LYS A 2 -41.30 18.97 63.22
N ARG A 3 -41.56 17.67 62.98
CA ARG A 3 -40.55 16.59 62.87
C ARG A 3 -39.82 16.73 61.52
N SER A 4 -38.49 16.69 61.53
CA SER A 4 -37.65 16.66 60.33
C SER A 4 -37.21 15.22 60.06
N MET A 5 -37.57 14.68 58.89
CA MET A 5 -37.08 13.40 58.36
C MET A 5 -35.78 13.64 57.57
N PRO A 6 -34.74 12.80 57.71
CA PRO A 6 -33.61 12.82 56.80
C PRO A 6 -33.96 12.08 55.50
N TRP A 7 -33.64 12.69 54.37
CA TRP A 7 -33.72 12.07 53.05
C TRP A 7 -32.59 11.05 52.89
N ALA A 8 -32.95 9.79 52.58
CA ALA A 8 -32.01 8.79 52.10
C ALA A 8 -31.73 9.05 50.61
N ILE A 9 -30.50 9.40 50.29
CA ILE A 9 -30.00 9.49 48.92
C ILE A 9 -29.70 8.06 48.45
N LEU A 10 -30.51 7.53 47.54
CA LEU A 10 -30.17 6.33 46.78
C LEU A 10 -29.10 6.70 45.74
N LEU A 11 -27.86 6.23 45.96
CA LEU A 11 -26.84 6.18 44.91
C LEU A 11 -27.14 5.00 43.98
N LEU A 12 -27.61 5.29 42.77
CA LEU A 12 -27.62 4.35 41.65
C LEU A 12 -26.19 4.21 41.13
N ILE A 13 -25.50 3.16 41.55
CA ILE A 13 -24.25 2.71 40.92
C ILE A 13 -24.64 2.04 39.61
N ALA A 14 -24.55 2.76 38.50
CA ALA A 14 -24.62 2.16 37.18
C ALA A 14 -23.36 1.31 36.99
N ALA A 15 -23.50 -0.01 37.16
CA ALA A 15 -22.48 -0.95 36.75
C ALA A 15 -22.41 -0.90 35.21
N CYS A 16 -21.38 -0.25 34.67
CA CYS A 16 -20.99 -0.46 33.28
C CYS A 16 -20.53 -1.92 33.16
N THR A 17 -21.44 -2.81 32.75
CA THR A 17 -21.10 -4.17 32.36
C THR A 17 -20.28 -4.06 31.08
N SER A 18 -18.96 -3.96 31.22
CA SER A 18 -18.05 -4.15 30.10
C SER A 18 -18.37 -5.51 29.50
N ALA A 19 -18.88 -5.54 28.26
CA ALA A 19 -19.05 -6.79 27.55
C ALA A 19 -17.71 -7.55 27.60
N PRO A 20 -17.71 -8.87 27.88
CA PRO A 20 -16.48 -9.62 27.86
C PRO A 20 -15.84 -9.45 26.48
N LEU A 21 -14.61 -8.94 26.45
CA LEU A 21 -13.78 -8.91 25.25
C LEU A 21 -13.69 -10.36 24.74
N THR A 22 -14.47 -10.67 23.71
CA THR A 22 -14.42 -11.97 23.04
C THR A 22 -12.97 -12.23 22.67
N ALA A 23 -12.46 -13.41 23.03
CA ALA A 23 -11.09 -13.79 22.69
C ALA A 23 -10.88 -13.55 21.18
N PRO A 24 -9.74 -12.96 20.77
CA PRO A 24 -9.55 -12.63 19.36
C PRO A 24 -9.61 -13.90 18.51
N ALA A 25 -10.39 -13.89 17.43
CA ALA A 25 -10.58 -15.05 16.56
C ALA A 25 -9.22 -15.61 16.06
N PRO A 26 -9.02 -16.93 15.97
CA PRO A 26 -7.81 -17.46 15.37
C PRO A 26 -7.74 -17.14 13.86
N CYS A 27 -6.59 -17.38 13.24
CA CYS A 27 -6.49 -17.46 11.79
C CYS A 27 -7.47 -18.54 11.26
N PRO A 28 -8.20 -18.31 10.17
CA PRO A 28 -8.94 -19.37 9.47
C PRO A 28 -8.00 -20.53 9.09
N GLU A 29 -8.50 -21.77 9.16
CA GLU A 29 -7.69 -22.97 8.85
C GLU A 29 -7.36 -23.10 7.35
N THR A 30 -8.15 -22.46 6.49
CA THR A 30 -8.05 -22.53 5.03
C THR A 30 -8.16 -21.14 4.41
N TRP A 31 -7.36 -20.86 3.40
CA TRP A 31 -7.51 -19.69 2.53
C TRP A 31 -8.77 -19.81 1.66
N THR A 32 -9.53 -18.72 1.55
CA THR A 32 -10.78 -18.67 0.76
C THR A 32 -10.75 -17.58 -0.31
N GLY A 33 -9.60 -16.92 -0.50
CA GLY A 33 -9.46 -15.76 -1.38
C GLY A 33 -10.08 -14.46 -0.86
N LYS A 34 -10.67 -14.45 0.35
CA LYS A 34 -11.43 -13.31 0.88
C LYS A 34 -11.23 -13.12 2.38
N ALA A 35 -11.46 -11.87 2.82
CA ALA A 35 -11.57 -11.56 4.24
C ALA A 35 -12.70 -12.39 4.90
N PRO A 36 -12.50 -12.92 6.13
CA PRO A 36 -13.52 -13.72 6.81
C PRO A 36 -14.79 -12.95 7.22
N GLU A 37 -14.68 -11.65 7.40
CA GLU A 37 -15.78 -10.76 7.76
C GLU A 37 -15.64 -9.42 7.04
N GLU A 38 -16.76 -8.77 6.75
CA GLU A 38 -16.76 -7.43 6.20
C GLU A 38 -16.24 -6.43 7.24
N THR A 39 -15.46 -5.46 6.79
CA THR A 39 -14.96 -4.40 7.67
C THR A 39 -16.09 -3.43 8.01
N THR A 40 -16.21 -3.09 9.29
CA THR A 40 -17.12 -2.06 9.80
C THR A 40 -16.36 -0.84 10.32
N VAL A 41 -15.04 -0.80 10.13
CA VAL A 41 -14.17 0.28 10.63
C VAL A 41 -14.36 1.53 9.77
N ASP A 42 -14.69 2.64 10.40
CA ASP A 42 -14.83 3.93 9.72
C ASP A 42 -13.55 4.32 8.96
N GLY A 43 -13.72 4.79 7.72
CA GLY A 43 -12.61 5.16 6.83
C GLY A 43 -11.96 3.97 6.10
N ALA A 44 -12.47 2.75 6.24
CA ALA A 44 -11.93 1.58 5.53
C ALA A 44 -12.09 1.65 4.01
N ALA A 45 -13.03 2.47 3.51
CA ALA A 45 -13.19 2.75 2.09
C ALA A 45 -12.08 3.67 1.52
N ASP A 46 -11.36 4.40 2.38
CA ASP A 46 -10.34 5.38 1.98
C ASP A 46 -8.91 4.90 2.29
N MET A 47 -8.75 3.92 3.18
CA MET A 47 -7.46 3.45 3.69
C MET A 47 -7.49 1.96 3.98
N LEU A 48 -6.36 1.28 3.80
CA LEU A 48 -6.21 -0.14 4.16
C LEU A 48 -6.40 -0.37 5.66
N VAL A 49 -5.77 0.47 6.50
CA VAL A 49 -5.77 0.32 7.97
C VAL A 49 -6.13 1.66 8.64
N PRO A 50 -7.40 2.10 8.57
CA PRO A 50 -7.81 3.41 9.09
C PRO A 50 -7.66 3.53 10.60
N GLY A 51 -7.43 4.74 11.13
CA GLY A 51 -7.39 4.99 12.57
C GLY A 51 -6.10 4.52 13.27
N THR A 52 -6.19 4.21 14.56
CA THR A 52 -5.03 3.81 15.39
C THR A 52 -5.15 2.34 15.78
N PRO A 53 -4.35 1.45 15.16
CA PRO A 53 -4.44 0.02 15.45
C PRO A 53 -3.79 -0.33 16.80
N ALA A 54 -4.35 -1.34 17.47
CA ALA A 54 -3.84 -1.87 18.73
C ALA A 54 -2.87 -3.04 18.55
N GLY A 55 -2.94 -3.76 17.42
CA GLY A 55 -2.05 -4.87 17.10
C GLY A 55 -2.49 -5.60 15.83
N ALA A 56 -1.68 -6.53 15.35
CA ALA A 56 -2.01 -7.34 14.19
C ALA A 56 -1.64 -8.82 14.36
N LEU A 57 -2.42 -9.68 13.71
CA LEU A 57 -2.17 -11.11 13.54
C LEU A 57 -2.09 -11.41 12.05
N MET A 58 -0.92 -11.89 11.61
CA MET A 58 -0.68 -12.36 10.26
C MET A 58 -0.87 -13.87 10.18
N CYS A 59 -1.56 -14.33 9.15
CA CYS A 59 -1.80 -15.74 8.82
C CYS A 59 -1.18 -16.01 7.46
N ALA A 60 -0.39 -17.08 7.34
CA ALA A 60 0.29 -17.43 6.09
C ALA A 60 -0.26 -18.76 5.56
N TYR A 61 -0.55 -18.78 4.26
CA TYR A 61 -1.13 -19.91 3.54
C TYR A 61 -0.24 -20.23 2.33
N PRO A 62 0.81 -21.05 2.52
CA PRO A 62 1.73 -21.38 1.43
C PRO A 62 1.08 -22.36 0.44
N GLY A 63 1.28 -22.12 -0.85
CA GLY A 63 0.76 -22.95 -1.93
C GLY A 63 1.31 -22.53 -3.29
N ASP A 64 0.45 -22.55 -4.30
CA ASP A 64 0.75 -22.13 -5.66
C ASP A 64 -0.41 -21.32 -6.25
N ASN A 65 -0.10 -20.45 -7.21
CA ASN A 65 -1.07 -19.51 -7.78
C ASN A 65 -2.08 -20.14 -8.77
N MET A 66 -2.29 -21.46 -8.68
CA MET A 66 -3.24 -22.23 -9.48
C MET A 66 -4.23 -23.03 -8.64
N THR A 67 -4.06 -23.04 -7.31
CA THR A 67 -4.89 -23.83 -6.39
C THR A 67 -5.53 -22.93 -5.36
N ASP A 68 -6.76 -23.27 -5.00
CA ASP A 68 -7.49 -22.63 -3.91
C ASP A 68 -7.55 -23.57 -2.69
N GLY A 69 -7.74 -23.00 -1.50
CA GLY A 69 -8.02 -23.77 -0.29
C GLY A 69 -6.77 -24.19 0.48
N GLU A 70 -5.68 -23.44 0.32
CA GLU A 70 -4.41 -23.66 0.99
C GLU A 70 -4.61 -23.68 2.51
N ALA A 71 -3.98 -24.65 3.16
CA ALA A 71 -4.06 -24.80 4.61
C ALA A 71 -3.20 -23.74 5.32
N LEU A 72 -3.60 -23.38 6.52
CA LEU A 72 -2.83 -22.49 7.39
C LEU A 72 -1.43 -23.07 7.66
N GLY A 73 -0.40 -22.43 7.12
CA GLY A 73 1.00 -22.79 7.35
C GLY A 73 1.55 -22.23 8.66
N GLY A 74 0.95 -21.16 9.18
CA GLY A 74 1.30 -20.60 10.48
C GLY A 74 0.80 -19.18 10.71
N GLN A 75 1.06 -18.65 11.89
CA GLN A 75 0.63 -17.33 12.31
C GLN A 75 1.72 -16.54 13.04
N ARG A 76 1.69 -15.22 12.90
CA ARG A 76 2.63 -14.29 13.54
C ARG A 76 1.88 -13.08 14.09
N ARG A 77 2.13 -12.74 15.36
CA ARG A 77 1.68 -11.47 15.92
C ARG A 77 2.72 -10.39 15.69
N LEU A 78 2.26 -9.20 15.32
CA LEU A 78 3.05 -7.97 15.33
C LEU A 78 2.78 -7.21 16.62
N THR A 79 3.79 -6.51 17.15
CA THR A 79 3.60 -5.60 18.28
C THR A 79 2.83 -4.35 17.84
N ALA A 80 2.22 -3.63 18.78
CA ALA A 80 1.49 -2.38 18.50
C ALA A 80 2.35 -1.37 17.70
N ASP A 81 3.63 -1.23 18.04
CA ASP A 81 4.56 -0.34 17.33
C ASP A 81 4.79 -0.79 15.88
N GLN A 82 4.92 -2.10 15.64
CA GLN A 82 5.11 -2.63 14.28
C GLN A 82 3.82 -2.51 13.47
N THR A 83 2.67 -2.78 14.08
CA THR A 83 1.36 -2.58 13.45
C THR A 83 1.12 -1.11 13.10
N THR A 84 1.51 -0.18 13.97
CA THR A 84 1.39 1.26 13.71
C THR A 84 2.26 1.69 12.54
N ARG A 85 3.50 1.20 12.46
CA ARG A 85 4.39 1.45 11.32
C ARG A 85 3.82 0.88 10.02
N MET A 86 3.38 -0.38 10.05
CA MET A 86 2.71 -1.03 8.92
C MET A 86 1.51 -0.21 8.44
N ALA A 87 0.58 0.10 9.32
CA ALA A 87 -0.59 0.91 8.99
C ALA A 87 -0.21 2.27 8.38
N SER A 88 0.81 2.93 8.95
CA SER A 88 1.29 4.21 8.42
C SER A 88 1.85 4.10 7.00
N ASP A 89 2.52 3.01 6.65
CA ASP A 89 3.06 2.83 5.30
C ASP A 89 1.98 2.42 4.31
N LEU A 90 1.13 1.45 4.69
CA LEU A 90 0.01 0.97 3.89
C LEU A 90 -0.97 2.09 3.53
N ASN A 91 -1.28 2.98 4.48
CA ASN A 91 -2.20 4.09 4.25
C ASN A 91 -1.62 5.21 3.36
N ARG A 92 -0.35 5.14 3.00
CA ARG A 92 0.25 6.05 2.01
C ARG A 92 0.21 5.49 0.60
N LEU A 93 -0.23 4.25 0.41
CA LEU A 93 -0.33 3.64 -0.90
C LEU A 93 -1.51 4.25 -1.69
N PRO A 94 -1.39 4.31 -3.02
CA PRO A 94 -2.46 4.80 -3.88
C PRO A 94 -3.60 3.80 -3.96
N ALA A 95 -4.79 4.30 -4.30
CA ALA A 95 -5.90 3.43 -4.69
C ALA A 95 -5.53 2.64 -5.95
N GLY A 96 -5.95 1.38 -5.98
CA GLY A 96 -5.87 0.52 -7.14
C GLY A 96 -6.76 1.04 -8.26
N THR A 97 -6.34 0.82 -9.50
CA THR A 97 -7.14 1.18 -10.68
C THR A 97 -7.80 -0.05 -11.34
N GLY A 98 -7.81 -1.20 -10.63
CA GLY A 98 -8.25 -2.53 -11.12
C GLY A 98 -7.14 -3.62 -11.13
N SER A 99 -7.46 -4.82 -11.60
CA SER A 99 -6.47 -5.91 -11.74
C SER A 99 -5.82 -5.89 -13.13
N GLY A 100 -4.48 -6.00 -13.17
CA GLY A 100 -3.73 -6.20 -14.42
C GLY A 100 -3.81 -7.65 -14.93
N ALA A 101 -3.35 -7.90 -16.16
CA ALA A 101 -3.20 -9.27 -16.64
C ALA A 101 -1.96 -9.91 -16.00
N CYS A 102 -2.17 -10.96 -15.21
CA CYS A 102 -1.10 -11.75 -14.60
C CYS A 102 -0.96 -13.06 -15.39
N THR A 103 0.18 -13.25 -16.07
CA THR A 103 0.33 -14.32 -17.07
C THR A 103 1.13 -15.53 -16.58
N LEU A 104 1.82 -15.41 -15.45
CA LEU A 104 2.66 -16.49 -14.91
C LEU A 104 1.83 -17.41 -14.02
N ALA A 105 1.76 -18.68 -14.40
CA ALA A 105 0.90 -19.69 -13.77
C ALA A 105 1.73 -20.87 -13.22
N GLY A 106 1.29 -21.45 -12.11
CA GLY A 106 1.91 -22.59 -11.42
C GLY A 106 3.16 -22.23 -10.62
N GLY A 107 3.34 -20.96 -10.27
CA GLY A 107 4.45 -20.49 -9.44
C GLY A 107 4.16 -20.64 -7.95
N PRO A 108 5.19 -20.72 -7.09
CA PRO A 108 5.00 -20.68 -5.64
C PRO A 108 4.33 -19.37 -5.23
N GLU A 109 3.35 -19.49 -4.35
CA GLU A 109 2.64 -18.36 -3.74
C GLU A 109 2.53 -18.56 -2.23
N THR A 110 2.56 -17.47 -1.47
CA THR A 110 2.07 -17.47 -0.10
C THR A 110 1.00 -16.41 0.04
N ASN A 111 -0.24 -16.87 0.23
CA ASN A 111 -1.37 -16.01 0.56
C ASN A 111 -1.25 -15.54 2.01
N TYR A 112 -1.51 -14.24 2.24
CA TYR A 112 -1.48 -13.62 3.56
C TYR A 112 -2.83 -13.02 3.91
N LEU A 113 -3.31 -13.38 5.10
CA LEU A 113 -4.44 -12.73 5.74
C LEU A 113 -3.94 -12.00 6.99
N VAL A 114 -4.14 -10.69 7.06
CA VAL A 114 -3.68 -9.88 8.21
C VAL A 114 -4.87 -9.27 8.92
N ARG A 115 -5.13 -9.72 10.13
CA ARG A 115 -6.09 -9.06 11.02
C ARG A 115 -5.43 -7.90 11.72
N VAL A 116 -6.06 -6.74 11.68
CA VAL A 116 -5.67 -5.57 12.48
C VAL A 116 -6.78 -5.25 13.46
N ASP A 117 -6.45 -5.29 14.74
CA ASP A 117 -7.38 -5.10 15.85
C ASP A 117 -7.35 -3.64 16.34
N TYR A 118 -8.49 -3.09 16.73
CA TYR A 118 -8.64 -1.75 17.32
C TYR A 118 -9.06 -1.82 18.79
N ALA A 119 -8.79 -0.75 19.55
CA ALA A 119 -9.11 -0.70 20.99
C ALA A 119 -10.62 -0.80 21.29
N GLY A 120 -11.48 -0.38 20.36
CA GLY A 120 -12.95 -0.49 20.46
C GLY A 120 -13.49 -1.90 20.21
N GLY A 121 -12.63 -2.86 19.84
CA GLY A 121 -13.02 -4.22 19.49
C GLY A 121 -13.37 -4.41 18.01
N GLU A 122 -13.45 -3.33 17.23
CA GLU A 122 -13.52 -3.43 15.77
C GLU A 122 -12.21 -4.01 15.21
N ARG A 123 -12.28 -4.50 13.97
CA ARG A 123 -11.11 -4.98 13.24
C ARG A 123 -11.27 -4.85 11.74
N VAL A 124 -10.14 -4.86 11.06
CA VAL A 124 -10.07 -4.94 9.60
C VAL A 124 -9.20 -6.13 9.21
N TRP A 125 -9.55 -6.79 8.11
CA TRP A 125 -8.76 -7.87 7.54
C TRP A 125 -8.15 -7.41 6.23
N LEU A 126 -6.85 -7.59 6.07
CA LEU A 126 -6.14 -7.37 4.83
C LEU A 126 -5.91 -8.71 4.12
N THR A 127 -6.18 -8.75 2.82
CA THR A 127 -5.84 -9.86 1.92
C THR A 127 -4.73 -9.42 0.98
N THR A 128 -3.70 -10.25 0.82
CA THR A 128 -2.55 -10.02 -0.09
C THR A 128 -1.80 -11.34 -0.31
N GLY A 129 -0.73 -11.32 -1.11
CA GLY A 129 0.07 -12.51 -1.41
C GLY A 129 1.49 -12.16 -1.85
N ASP A 130 2.40 -13.12 -1.65
CA ASP A 130 3.77 -13.09 -2.18
C ASP A 130 3.90 -14.16 -3.27
N GLU A 131 4.09 -13.73 -4.50
CA GLU A 131 4.10 -14.59 -5.68
C GLU A 131 5.04 -14.07 -6.77
N VAL A 132 5.42 -14.97 -7.67
CA VAL A 132 6.51 -14.77 -8.64
C VAL A 132 6.26 -13.70 -9.71
N ASN A 133 5.01 -13.30 -9.92
CA ASN A 133 4.59 -12.35 -10.94
C ASN A 133 4.34 -10.94 -10.39
N SER A 134 4.53 -10.72 -9.08
CA SER A 134 4.35 -9.45 -8.37
C SER A 134 3.04 -8.71 -8.67
N CYS A 135 1.94 -9.46 -8.65
CA CYS A 135 0.69 -9.15 -9.31
C CYS A 135 -0.51 -9.17 -8.35
N THR A 136 -0.30 -9.63 -7.12
CA THR A 136 -1.34 -9.70 -6.10
C THR A 136 -1.65 -8.33 -5.52
N ASP A 137 -2.93 -7.96 -5.60
CA ASP A 137 -3.45 -6.74 -4.99
C ASP A 137 -3.52 -6.89 -3.46
N THR A 138 -3.48 -5.76 -2.77
CA THR A 138 -3.75 -5.72 -1.32
C THR A 138 -5.07 -5.01 -1.06
N ALA A 139 -5.97 -5.66 -0.34
CA ALA A 139 -7.31 -5.13 -0.10
C ALA A 139 -7.76 -5.35 1.34
N ASN A 140 -8.70 -4.52 1.80
CA ASN A 140 -9.35 -4.66 3.10
C ASN A 140 -10.85 -4.99 3.03
N GLY A 141 -11.33 -5.32 1.84
CA GLY A 141 -12.75 -5.54 1.52
C GLY A 141 -13.50 -4.28 1.04
N SER A 142 -12.99 -3.08 1.31
CA SER A 142 -13.60 -1.81 0.87
C SER A 142 -12.66 -0.92 0.05
N PHE A 143 -11.36 -0.97 0.36
CA PHE A 143 -10.28 -0.32 -0.36
C PHE A 143 -9.32 -1.37 -0.90
N THR A 144 -8.80 -1.13 -2.10
CA THR A 144 -7.80 -1.96 -2.77
C THR A 144 -6.66 -1.09 -3.27
N THR A 145 -5.43 -1.60 -3.20
CA THR A 145 -4.26 -1.04 -3.86
C THR A 145 -3.61 -2.10 -4.75
N ASP A 146 -3.09 -1.68 -5.90
CA ASP A 146 -2.34 -2.54 -6.82
C ASP A 146 -0.83 -2.55 -6.48
N ALA A 147 -0.44 -1.90 -5.38
CA ALA A 147 0.93 -1.95 -4.89
C ALA A 147 1.25 -3.36 -4.39
N TYR A 148 2.27 -3.97 -4.96
CA TYR A 148 2.73 -5.30 -4.56
C TYR A 148 3.45 -5.24 -3.21
N LEU A 149 2.98 -6.03 -2.24
CA LEU A 149 3.48 -6.04 -0.85
C LEU A 149 4.01 -7.41 -0.41
N GLY A 150 4.12 -8.37 -1.33
CA GLY A 150 4.45 -9.75 -0.98
C GLY A 150 5.75 -9.89 -0.18
N GLU A 151 6.81 -9.21 -0.61
CA GLU A 151 8.11 -9.26 0.06
C GLU A 151 8.05 -8.65 1.46
N GLU A 152 7.41 -7.50 1.61
CA GLU A 152 7.17 -6.81 2.89
C GLU A 152 6.42 -7.74 3.86
N MET A 153 5.37 -8.42 3.38
CA MET A 153 4.55 -9.35 4.17
C MET A 153 5.35 -10.58 4.58
N THR A 154 6.13 -11.16 3.67
CA THR A 154 7.01 -12.30 3.95
C THR A 154 8.05 -11.96 5.01
N VAL A 155 8.70 -10.79 4.92
CA VAL A 155 9.66 -10.34 5.93
C VAL A 155 8.97 -10.09 7.28
N ALA A 156 7.81 -9.43 7.29
CA ALA A 156 7.07 -9.17 8.51
C ALA A 156 6.60 -10.45 9.20
N TYR A 157 6.10 -11.41 8.44
CA TYR A 157 5.69 -12.72 8.96
C TYR A 157 6.87 -13.50 9.56
N ARG A 158 8.01 -13.54 8.85
CA ARG A 158 9.21 -14.28 9.29
C ARG A 158 9.86 -13.66 10.52
N THR A 159 9.95 -12.34 10.57
CA THR A 159 10.74 -11.62 11.59
C THR A 159 9.90 -11.04 12.73
N GLY A 160 8.58 -10.92 12.55
CA GLY A 160 7.70 -10.19 13.46
C GLY A 160 7.90 -8.67 13.43
N LYS A 161 8.59 -8.13 12.41
CA LYS A 161 8.90 -6.70 12.26
C LYS A 161 8.44 -6.20 10.89
N TRP A 162 7.70 -5.10 10.88
CA TRP A 162 7.39 -4.40 9.65
C TRP A 162 8.60 -3.61 9.17
N THR A 163 9.04 -3.92 7.96
CA THR A 163 10.11 -3.21 7.25
C THR A 163 9.77 -3.18 5.78
N THR A 164 9.91 -2.03 5.14
CA THR A 164 9.93 -1.93 3.68
C THR A 164 11.35 -2.29 3.21
N PRO A 165 11.55 -3.43 2.52
CA PRO A 165 12.87 -3.82 2.02
C PRO A 165 13.47 -2.70 1.17
N GLN A 166 14.75 -2.41 1.38
CA GLN A 166 15.47 -1.57 0.44
C GLN A 166 15.72 -2.39 -0.82
N ARG A 167 15.21 -1.92 -1.96
CA ARG A 167 15.54 -2.50 -3.25
C ARG A 167 17.00 -2.22 -3.58
N GLU A 168 17.71 -3.22 -4.10
CA GLU A 168 19.12 -3.07 -4.51
C GLU A 168 19.26 -2.09 -5.67
N ASP A 169 18.31 -2.12 -6.60
CA ASP A 169 18.22 -1.16 -7.70
C ASP A 169 17.38 0.07 -7.29
N PRO A 170 18.00 1.25 -7.10
CA PRO A 170 17.27 2.47 -6.75
C PRO A 170 16.42 3.00 -7.91
N CYS A 171 16.60 2.51 -9.13
CA CYS A 171 15.79 2.84 -10.30
C CYS A 171 14.52 2.00 -10.38
N HIS A 172 14.41 0.93 -9.58
CA HIS A 172 13.20 0.15 -9.47
C HIS A 172 12.02 1.01 -9.02
N ARG A 173 10.85 0.76 -9.62
CA ARG A 173 9.65 1.57 -9.38
C ARG A 173 9.24 1.51 -7.91
N SER A 174 9.01 2.68 -7.32
CA SER A 174 8.42 2.77 -5.98
C SER A 174 7.02 2.14 -5.92
N LEU A 175 6.63 1.64 -4.73
CA LEU A 175 5.27 1.16 -4.44
C LEU A 175 4.16 2.20 -4.72
N GLY A 176 4.54 3.47 -4.82
CA GLY A 176 3.66 4.58 -5.14
C GLY A 176 3.21 5.34 -3.90
N ARG A 177 2.50 6.44 -4.15
CA ARG A 177 1.94 7.32 -3.12
C ARG A 177 0.49 7.65 -3.45
N ARG A 178 -0.34 7.74 -2.41
CA ARG A 178 -1.65 8.36 -2.43
C ARG A 178 -1.64 9.73 -3.11
N GLY A 179 -2.67 9.96 -3.92
CA GLY A 179 -2.80 11.15 -4.76
C GLY A 179 -2.24 10.94 -6.17
N GLN A 180 -1.43 9.90 -6.40
CA GLN A 180 -0.87 9.67 -7.74
C GLN A 180 -1.94 9.19 -8.74
N GLU A 181 -3.09 8.74 -8.24
CA GLU A 181 -4.30 8.45 -9.01
C GLU A 181 -4.97 9.71 -9.59
N PHE A 182 -4.56 10.90 -9.12
CA PHE A 182 -5.08 12.20 -9.59
C PHE A 182 -4.00 13.05 -10.26
N ASP A 183 -2.75 12.99 -9.78
CA ASP A 183 -1.60 13.73 -10.32
C ASP A 183 -0.45 12.77 -10.70
N MET A 184 0.33 13.08 -11.75
CA MET A 184 1.50 12.26 -12.10
C MET A 184 2.51 12.20 -10.95
N VAL A 185 2.72 13.33 -10.27
CA VAL A 185 3.62 13.50 -9.12
C VAL A 185 2.89 14.33 -8.05
N PRO A 186 2.16 13.70 -7.11
CA PRO A 186 1.38 14.41 -6.10
C PRO A 186 2.24 15.09 -5.03
N GLY A 187 1.78 16.25 -4.53
CA GLY A 187 2.39 16.93 -3.40
C GLY A 187 3.66 17.72 -3.75
N ARG A 188 4.69 17.65 -2.90
CA ARG A 188 5.93 18.44 -3.06
C ARG A 188 7.17 17.56 -2.88
N PRO A 189 7.75 17.02 -3.96
CA PRO A 189 8.98 16.23 -3.86
C PRO A 189 10.16 17.08 -3.38
N VAL A 190 11.09 16.43 -2.67
CA VAL A 190 12.33 17.04 -2.15
C VAL A 190 13.56 16.66 -2.96
N GLY A 191 13.42 15.74 -3.91
CA GLY A 191 14.47 15.32 -4.83
C GLY A 191 13.94 14.30 -5.83
N VAL A 192 14.71 14.02 -6.87
CA VAL A 192 14.36 13.03 -7.90
C VAL A 192 15.61 12.33 -8.39
N LEU A 193 15.58 11.00 -8.38
CA LEU A 193 16.56 10.19 -9.07
C LEU A 193 16.09 9.97 -10.51
N VAL A 194 16.90 10.36 -11.49
CA VAL A 194 16.63 10.16 -12.91
C VAL A 194 17.51 9.03 -13.42
N CYS A 195 16.89 7.93 -13.82
CA CYS A 195 17.54 6.76 -14.38
C CYS A 195 17.26 6.66 -15.88
N GLY A 196 18.31 6.56 -16.69
CA GLY A 196 18.26 6.09 -18.07
C GLY A 196 18.91 4.70 -18.20
N GLU A 197 19.06 4.20 -19.42
CA GLU A 197 19.54 2.83 -19.71
C GLU A 197 20.83 2.44 -18.97
N ASP A 198 21.84 3.31 -18.98
CA ASP A 198 23.14 3.09 -18.32
C ASP A 198 23.56 4.25 -17.41
N SER A 199 22.59 5.06 -16.96
CA SER A 199 22.89 6.27 -16.19
C SER A 199 21.90 6.49 -15.07
N GLN A 200 22.39 6.95 -13.92
CA GLN A 200 21.56 7.36 -12.79
C GLN A 200 22.11 8.67 -12.22
N ARG A 201 21.25 9.65 -12.03
CA ARG A 201 21.64 10.94 -11.45
C ARG A 201 20.60 11.45 -10.48
N ASP A 202 21.05 11.75 -9.27
CA ASP A 202 20.21 12.33 -8.23
C ASP A 202 20.18 13.86 -8.37
N HIS A 203 18.99 14.43 -8.27
CA HIS A 203 18.75 15.86 -8.36
C HIS A 203 18.02 16.37 -7.12
N GLY A 204 18.37 17.60 -6.74
CA GLY A 204 17.76 18.29 -5.60
C GLY A 204 16.34 18.77 -5.86
N ARG A 205 15.78 19.40 -4.83
CA ARG A 205 14.39 19.87 -4.76
C ARG A 205 13.96 20.72 -5.96
N ASP A 206 14.77 21.67 -6.42
CA ASP A 206 14.36 22.60 -7.48
C ASP A 206 14.09 21.88 -8.80
N VAL A 207 14.95 20.92 -9.17
CA VAL A 207 14.75 20.08 -10.37
C VAL A 207 13.54 19.16 -10.18
N ALA A 208 13.38 18.59 -8.98
CA ALA A 208 12.25 17.72 -8.69
C ALA A 208 10.91 18.45 -8.78
N LEU A 209 10.81 19.68 -8.27
CA LEU A 209 9.60 20.50 -8.36
C LEU A 209 9.31 20.89 -9.80
N ALA A 210 10.32 21.36 -10.55
CA ALA A 210 10.13 21.72 -11.95
C ALA A 210 9.65 20.53 -12.81
N LEU A 211 10.26 19.35 -12.63
CA LEU A 211 9.81 18.14 -13.33
C LEU A 211 8.42 17.70 -12.90
N ALA A 212 8.07 17.80 -11.62
CA ALA A 212 6.74 17.47 -11.13
C ALA A 212 5.68 18.40 -11.74
N ASP A 213 5.95 19.70 -11.82
CA ASP A 213 5.06 20.68 -12.46
C ASP A 213 4.87 20.36 -13.95
N ASP A 214 5.97 20.09 -14.68
CA ASP A 214 5.91 19.69 -16.09
C ASP A 214 5.10 18.39 -16.28
N LEU A 215 5.30 17.39 -15.42
CA LEU A 215 4.60 16.11 -15.47
C LEU A 215 3.11 16.23 -15.13
N ASN A 216 2.75 17.10 -14.18
CA ASN A 216 1.36 17.32 -13.79
C ASN A 216 0.59 18.22 -14.78
N ALA A 217 1.30 18.96 -15.64
CA ALA A 217 0.68 19.80 -16.67
C ALA A 217 0.25 19.02 -17.93
N ILE A 218 0.72 17.78 -18.11
CA ILE A 218 0.37 17.00 -19.31
C ILE A 218 -1.05 16.43 -19.20
N PRO A 219 -1.78 16.26 -20.32
CA PRO A 219 -3.02 15.49 -20.32
C PRO A 219 -2.78 14.06 -19.84
N ALA A 220 -3.47 13.68 -18.75
CA ALA A 220 -3.38 12.37 -18.14
C ALA A 220 -4.77 11.72 -18.02
N ARG A 221 -4.80 10.39 -18.03
CA ARG A 221 -6.00 9.58 -17.81
C ARG A 221 -5.67 8.35 -16.97
N PRO A 222 -6.64 7.73 -16.29
CA PRO A 222 -6.41 6.45 -15.62
C PRO A 222 -5.75 5.42 -16.55
N GLY A 223 -4.72 4.75 -16.05
CA GLY A 223 -3.84 3.93 -16.87
C GLY A 223 -2.74 3.22 -16.09
N ARG A 224 -2.19 2.15 -16.68
CA ARG A 224 -1.25 1.22 -16.02
C ARG A 224 0.13 1.17 -16.67
N GLY A 225 0.44 2.12 -17.56
CA GLY A 225 1.69 2.12 -18.32
C GLY A 225 1.66 1.23 -19.55
N SER A 226 0.48 0.93 -20.10
CA SER A 226 0.38 0.34 -21.43
C SER A 226 0.58 1.43 -22.49
N CYS A 227 1.35 1.09 -23.52
CA CYS A 227 1.64 2.05 -24.58
C CYS A 227 1.77 1.33 -25.92
N THR A 228 1.40 2.00 -27.01
CA THR A 228 1.56 1.52 -28.38
C THR A 228 2.79 2.15 -29.03
N GLY A 229 3.57 1.35 -29.75
CA GLY A 229 4.83 1.77 -30.38
C GLY A 229 6.03 1.01 -29.81
N THR A 230 7.21 1.27 -30.36
CA THR A 230 8.47 0.70 -29.88
C THR A 230 9.23 1.79 -29.15
N SER A 231 9.55 1.54 -27.88
CA SER A 231 10.35 2.47 -27.08
C SER A 231 11.77 2.49 -27.61
N THR A 232 12.31 3.67 -27.89
CA THR A 232 13.72 3.86 -28.27
C THR A 232 14.59 4.23 -27.08
N GLU A 233 14.00 4.84 -26.05
CA GLU A 233 14.67 5.19 -24.79
C GLU A 233 13.66 5.06 -23.64
N THR A 234 14.08 4.53 -22.50
CA THR A 234 13.25 4.45 -21.29
C THR A 234 13.93 5.18 -20.14
N TYR A 235 13.17 6.03 -19.45
CA TYR A 235 13.61 6.70 -18.23
C TYR A 235 12.72 6.31 -17.06
N HIS A 236 13.33 6.09 -15.89
CA HIS A 236 12.65 5.91 -14.62
C HIS A 236 12.98 7.10 -13.70
N LEU A 237 11.96 7.81 -13.25
CA LEU A 237 12.06 8.94 -12.35
C LEU A 237 11.54 8.52 -10.98
N GLN A 238 12.39 8.52 -9.96
CA GLN A 238 11.98 8.23 -8.59
C GLN A 238 11.94 9.52 -7.77
N PHE A 239 10.74 10.09 -7.64
CA PHE A 239 10.51 11.27 -6.81
C PHE A 239 10.51 10.90 -5.34
N ARG A 240 11.32 11.61 -4.55
CA ARG A 240 11.49 11.42 -3.11
C ARG A 240 10.81 12.53 -2.34
N TYR A 241 10.41 12.23 -1.10
CA TYR A 241 9.67 13.14 -0.22
C TYR A 241 10.30 13.12 1.16
N SER A 242 9.97 14.11 1.99
CA SER A 242 10.43 14.14 3.39
C SER A 242 9.86 12.98 4.22
N GLU A 243 8.69 12.47 3.86
CA GLU A 243 8.00 11.40 4.57
C GLU A 243 7.26 10.46 3.61
N GLY A 244 7.25 9.17 3.93
CA GLY A 244 6.51 8.15 3.18
C GLY A 244 7.23 7.63 1.93
N PRO A 245 6.55 6.81 1.11
CA PRO A 245 7.13 6.18 -0.08
C PRO A 245 7.53 7.22 -1.14
N GLY A 246 8.12 6.80 -2.26
CA GLY A 246 8.36 7.67 -3.41
C GLY A 246 7.17 7.72 -4.36
N VAL A 247 7.34 8.40 -5.49
CA VAL A 247 6.49 8.21 -6.68
C VAL A 247 7.41 7.88 -7.84
N GLY A 248 7.16 6.74 -8.48
CA GLY A 248 7.89 6.32 -9.67
C GLY A 248 7.13 6.73 -10.94
N VAL A 249 7.78 7.47 -11.83
CA VAL A 249 7.26 7.80 -13.16
C VAL A 249 8.17 7.18 -14.21
N THR A 250 7.58 6.45 -15.15
CA THR A 250 8.29 5.88 -16.29
C THR A 250 7.95 6.69 -17.54
N VAL A 251 8.98 7.02 -18.32
CA VAL A 251 8.85 7.71 -19.61
C VAL A 251 9.46 6.82 -20.70
N ARG A 252 8.65 6.41 -21.68
CA ARG A 252 9.03 5.59 -22.83
C ARG A 252 8.98 6.41 -24.10
N VAL A 253 10.14 6.85 -24.58
CA VAL A 253 10.28 7.65 -25.80
C VAL A 253 9.95 6.78 -27.01
N GLY A 254 9.09 7.24 -27.92
CA GLY A 254 8.67 6.48 -29.10
C GLY A 254 7.37 5.69 -28.91
N CYS A 255 6.79 5.69 -27.71
CA CYS A 255 5.50 5.08 -27.41
C CYS A 255 4.39 6.11 -27.15
N ARG A 256 3.13 5.68 -27.22
CA ARG A 256 1.95 6.51 -26.88
C ARG A 256 0.93 5.73 -26.05
N PRO A 257 0.47 6.26 -24.90
CA PRO A 257 1.04 7.39 -24.16
C PRO A 257 2.48 7.08 -23.68
N PRO A 258 3.41 8.06 -23.70
CA PRO A 258 4.81 7.82 -23.31
C PRO A 258 5.05 7.83 -21.80
N VAL A 259 4.20 8.50 -21.01
CA VAL A 259 4.44 8.69 -19.57
C VAL A 259 3.44 7.89 -18.75
N HIS A 260 3.88 7.25 -17.68
CA HIS A 260 2.98 6.71 -16.68
C HIS A 260 3.58 6.71 -15.28
N ASN A 261 2.75 6.95 -14.26
CA ASN A 261 3.10 6.67 -12.86
C ASN A 261 2.48 5.35 -12.37
N GLY A 262 1.81 4.64 -13.29
CA GLY A 262 1.07 3.37 -13.17
C GLY A 262 -0.25 3.42 -12.39
N SER A 263 -0.71 4.61 -12.02
CA SER A 263 -2.14 4.90 -11.82
C SER A 263 -2.71 5.75 -12.98
N LEU A 264 -1.85 6.56 -13.60
CA LEU A 264 -2.14 7.43 -14.72
C LEU A 264 -1.20 7.16 -15.89
N ASP A 265 -1.74 7.33 -17.10
CA ASP A 265 -1.02 7.41 -18.37
C ASP A 265 -1.16 8.83 -18.95
N GLY A 266 -0.05 9.43 -19.38
CA GLY A 266 0.02 10.83 -19.82
C GLY A 266 0.67 11.01 -21.18
N THR A 267 0.21 12.04 -21.89
CA THR A 267 0.71 12.39 -23.24
C THR A 267 1.48 13.71 -23.19
N GLY A 268 2.80 13.62 -23.24
CA GLY A 268 3.71 14.78 -23.27
C GLY A 268 5.12 14.38 -23.68
N GLU A 269 5.98 15.37 -23.93
CA GLU A 269 7.37 15.17 -24.33
C GLU A 269 8.32 15.77 -23.30
N PHE A 270 9.41 15.05 -23.00
CA PHE A 270 10.38 15.44 -21.97
C PHE A 270 11.82 15.40 -22.51
N PRO A 271 12.17 16.31 -23.44
CA PRO A 271 13.46 16.28 -24.15
C PRO A 271 14.68 16.49 -23.24
N ARG A 272 14.46 17.01 -22.01
CA ARG A 272 15.53 17.29 -21.05
C ARG A 272 15.97 16.06 -20.24
N LEU A 273 15.24 14.94 -20.28
CA LEU A 273 15.55 13.76 -19.44
C LEU A 273 16.92 13.17 -19.71
N LYS A 274 17.34 13.14 -20.98
CA LYS A 274 18.67 12.68 -21.37
C LYS A 274 19.79 13.50 -20.72
N ALA A 275 19.67 14.82 -20.77
CA ALA A 275 20.63 15.72 -20.14
C ALA A 275 20.63 15.57 -18.60
N LEU A 276 19.45 15.37 -18.01
CA LEU A 276 19.31 15.14 -16.58
C LEU A 276 19.87 13.79 -16.14
N SER A 277 19.80 12.75 -16.95
CA SER A 277 20.35 11.42 -16.61
C SER A 277 21.86 11.33 -16.81
N GLN A 278 22.41 11.96 -17.85
CA GLN A 278 23.83 11.83 -18.25
C GLN A 278 24.76 12.89 -17.65
N GLY A 279 24.19 14.00 -17.19
CA GLY A 279 24.94 15.10 -16.62
C GLY A 279 25.54 16.05 -17.64
N GLY A 280 24.72 17.01 -18.06
CA GLY A 280 25.18 18.25 -18.71
C GLY A 280 25.97 19.15 -17.77
#